data_AF-A0A1X7U430-F1
#
_entry.id   AF-A0A1X7U430-F1
#
_cell.length_a   1.000
_cell.length_b   1.000
_cell.length_c   1.000
_cell.angle_alpha   90.00
_cell.angle_beta   90.00
_cell.angle_gamma   90.00
#
_symmetry.space_group_name_H-M   'P 1'
#
loop_
_entity.id
_entity.type
_entity.pdbx_description
1 polymer ?
#
loop_
_entity_poly.entity_id
_entity_poly.type
_entity_poly.pdbx_seq_one_letter_code
_entity_poly.pdbx_strand_id
1 'polypeptide(L)'
;MAALSAKCIHLSRQLVEVLTGFTPDEENYQRTTEFVLSNFKYHRFLSVNSNNTKRKLSDLATKFRVHSLPERAEWLEKCVGDFLKLSLFESFSESENHYAILSFLLCLSQSPTSHTSFTVPQPDPPPLPPA
;
A
#
# COMPACT_ATOMS: atom_id res chain seq x y z
N MET A 1 2.19 -24.17 17.03
CA MET A 1 2.80 -23.33 15.97
C MET A 1 1.69 -23.00 14.97
N ALA A 2 1.37 -21.72 14.76
CA ALA A 2 0.35 -21.36 13.78
C ALA A 2 0.85 -21.72 12.36
N ALA A 3 0.13 -22.59 11.67
CA ALA A 3 0.40 -22.88 10.27
C ALA A 3 -0.07 -21.68 9.42
N LEU A 4 0.74 -21.28 8.44
CA LEU A 4 0.31 -20.32 7.43
C LEU A 4 -0.87 -20.91 6.65
N SER A 5 -1.90 -20.10 6.41
CA SER A 5 -3.05 -20.56 5.62
C SER A 5 -2.63 -20.87 4.19
N ALA A 6 -3.30 -21.84 3.55
CA ALA A 6 -3.04 -22.18 2.14
C ALA A 6 -3.17 -20.96 1.22
N LYS A 7 -4.11 -20.06 1.53
CA LYS A 7 -4.29 -18.79 0.82
C LYS A 7 -3.08 -17.86 0.96
N CYS A 8 -2.49 -17.75 2.16
CA CYS A 8 -1.30 -16.92 2.37
C CYS A 8 -0.08 -17.47 1.61
N ILE A 9 0.08 -18.79 1.58
CA ILE A 9 1.17 -19.45 0.82
C ILE A 9 1.00 -19.18 -0.68
N HIS A 10 -0.21 -19.31 -1.21
CA HIS A 10 -0.52 -19.04 -2.61
C HIS A 10 -0.22 -17.58 -2.98
N LEU A 11 -0.72 -16.61 -2.21
CA LEU A 11 -0.48 -15.19 -2.44
C LEU A 11 1.01 -14.83 -2.34
N SER A 12 1.76 -15.48 -1.45
CA SER A 12 3.21 -15.26 -1.32
C SER A 12 3.97 -15.67 -2.59
N ARG A 13 3.56 -16.77 -3.24
CA ARG A 13 4.15 -17.22 -4.51
C ARG A 13 3.86 -16.24 -5.63
N GLN A 14 2.60 -15.81 -5.76
CA GLN A 14 2.22 -14.80 -6.75
C GLN A 14 3.00 -13.48 -6.55
N LEU A 15 3.22 -13.08 -5.29
CA LEU A 15 4.03 -11.89 -5.00
C LEU A 15 5.48 -12.04 -5.50
N VAL A 16 6.10 -13.21 -5.30
CA VAL A 16 7.46 -13.49 -5.81
C VAL A 16 7.48 -13.42 -7.33
N GLU A 17 6.54 -14.07 -8.01
CA GLU A 17 6.44 -14.08 -9.47
C GLU A 17 6.31 -12.65 -10.04
N VAL A 18 5.45 -11.83 -9.45
CA VAL A 18 5.21 -10.45 -9.89
C VAL A 18 6.41 -9.53 -9.64
N LEU A 19 7.12 -9.71 -8.51
CA LEU A 19 8.20 -8.81 -8.13
C LEU A 19 9.56 -9.20 -8.73
N THR A 20 9.84 -10.48 -8.93
CA THR A 20 11.15 -10.95 -9.40
C THR A 20 11.13 -11.47 -10.83
N GLY A 21 9.97 -11.87 -11.36
CA GLY A 21 9.84 -12.51 -12.67
C GLY A 21 10.40 -13.94 -12.73
N PHE A 22 10.70 -14.56 -11.59
CA PHE A 22 11.23 -15.93 -11.57
C PHE A 22 10.15 -16.95 -11.90
N THR A 23 10.56 -18.01 -12.60
CA THR A 23 9.71 -19.16 -12.88
C THR A 23 9.85 -20.25 -11.80
N PRO A 24 8.83 -21.10 -11.59
CA PRO A 24 8.87 -22.14 -10.54
C PRO A 24 9.99 -23.18 -10.67
N ASP A 25 10.60 -23.29 -11.86
CA ASP A 25 11.68 -24.25 -12.15
C ASP A 25 13.06 -23.71 -11.73
N GLU A 26 13.15 -22.42 -11.39
CA GLU A 26 14.40 -21.78 -10.99
C GLU A 26 14.69 -21.98 -9.49
N GLU A 27 15.95 -22.30 -9.16
CA GLU A 27 16.39 -22.43 -7.77
C GLU A 27 16.15 -21.14 -6.96
N ASN A 28 16.27 -19.98 -7.61
CA ASN A 28 16.01 -18.68 -7.01
C ASN A 28 14.55 -18.50 -6.61
N TYR A 29 13.61 -19.05 -7.38
CA TYR A 29 12.19 -19.01 -7.02
C TYR A 29 11.93 -19.72 -5.70
N GLN A 30 12.49 -20.92 -5.53
CA GLN A 30 12.33 -21.69 -4.30
C GLN A 30 12.94 -20.94 -3.10
N ARG A 31 14.19 -20.46 -3.24
CA ARG A 31 14.86 -19.71 -2.15
C ARG A 31 14.12 -18.44 -1.76
N THR A 32 13.66 -17.64 -2.73
CA THR A 32 12.92 -16.41 -2.45
C THR A 32 11.56 -16.72 -1.81
N THR A 33 10.87 -17.76 -2.27
CA THR A 33 9.59 -18.20 -1.66
C THR A 33 9.80 -18.64 -0.22
N GLU A 34 10.81 -19.46 0.07
CA GLU A 34 11.14 -19.89 1.44
C GLU A 34 11.50 -18.71 2.35
N PHE A 35 12.23 -17.72 1.83
CA PHE A 35 12.54 -16.49 2.54
C PHE A 35 11.27 -15.69 2.90
N VAL A 36 10.37 -15.48 1.95
CA VAL A 36 9.12 -14.74 2.16
C VAL A 36 8.22 -15.46 3.18
N LEU A 37 8.04 -16.77 3.03
CA LEU A 37 7.22 -17.56 3.96
C LEU A 37 7.82 -17.58 5.37
N SER A 38 9.15 -17.66 5.49
CA SER A 38 9.85 -17.58 6.77
C SER A 38 9.65 -16.22 7.43
N ASN A 39 9.72 -15.12 6.65
CA ASN A 39 9.40 -13.79 7.16
C ASN A 39 7.97 -13.74 7.70
N PHE A 40 6.97 -14.18 6.94
CA PHE A 40 5.59 -14.15 7.44
C PHE A 40 5.34 -15.03 8.67
N LYS A 41 6.08 -16.14 8.81
CA LYS A 41 5.93 -17.05 9.95
C LYS A 41 6.58 -16.55 11.24
N TYR A 42 7.74 -15.92 11.13
CA TYR A 42 8.58 -15.61 12.29
C TYR A 42 8.63 -14.12 12.64
N HIS A 43 8.21 -13.24 11.74
CA HIS A 43 8.27 -11.81 12.03
C HIS A 43 7.24 -11.40 13.09
N ARG A 44 7.70 -10.70 14.13
CA ARG A 44 6.88 -10.14 15.20
C ARG A 44 6.88 -8.63 15.12
N PHE A 45 6.12 -8.08 14.18
CA PHE A 45 5.79 -6.65 14.23
C PHE A 45 4.67 -6.43 15.23
N LEU A 46 4.68 -5.27 15.92
CA LEU A 46 3.49 -4.83 16.65
C LEU A 46 2.35 -4.58 15.65
N SER A 47 1.12 -4.72 16.11
CA SER A 47 -0.05 -4.33 15.31
C SER A 47 0.08 -2.88 14.86
N VAL A 48 -0.49 -2.59 13.69
CA VAL A 48 -0.38 -1.27 13.07
C VAL A 48 -1.02 -0.22 13.98
N ASN A 49 -0.25 0.81 14.34
CA ASN A 49 -0.75 1.91 15.14
C ASN A 49 -1.39 2.97 14.22
N SER A 50 -2.72 2.94 14.13
CA SER A 50 -3.51 3.88 13.32
C SER A 50 -3.19 5.35 13.60
N ASN A 51 -2.94 5.72 14.87
CA ASN A 51 -2.61 7.10 15.24
C ASN A 51 -1.24 7.51 14.72
N ASN A 52 -0.25 6.60 14.77
CA ASN A 52 1.06 6.85 14.20
C ASN A 52 1.00 6.99 12.67
N THR A 53 0.27 6.11 11.99
CA THR A 53 0.06 6.20 10.53
C THR A 53 -0.62 7.51 10.13
N LYS A 54 -1.69 7.89 10.84
CA LYS A 54 -2.39 9.17 10.62
C LYS A 54 -1.45 10.36 10.81
N ARG A 55 -0.63 10.35 11.86
CA ARG A 55 0.37 11.40 12.09
C ARG A 55 1.39 11.48 10.95
N LYS A 56 1.95 10.35 10.52
CA LYS A 56 2.90 10.31 9.40
C LYS A 56 2.32 10.86 8.10
N LEU A 57 1.04 10.58 7.82
CA LEU A 57 0.33 11.15 6.66
C LEU A 57 0.18 12.67 6.77
N SER A 58 -0.20 13.17 7.96
CA SER A 58 -0.28 14.61 8.22
C SER A 58 1.07 15.31 8.09
N ASP A 59 2.12 14.72 8.65
CA ASP A 59 3.49 15.23 8.56
C ASP A 59 3.97 15.25 7.11
N LEU A 60 3.59 14.24 6.31
CA LEU A 60 3.88 14.17 4.87
C LEU A 60 3.14 15.25 4.07
N ALA A 61 1.84 15.45 4.31
CA ALA A 61 1.07 16.52 3.67
C ALA A 61 1.63 17.91 4.03
N THR A 62 2.03 18.10 5.28
CA THR A 62 2.72 19.33 5.73
C THR A 62 4.04 19.51 5.00
N LYS A 63 4.83 18.44 4.86
CA LYS A 63 6.09 18.47 4.11
C LYS A 63 5.86 18.86 2.66
N PHE A 64 4.84 18.34 1.98
CA PHE A 64 4.50 18.78 0.63
C PHE A 64 4.22 20.28 0.54
N ARG A 65 3.45 20.83 1.48
CA ARG A 65 3.18 22.29 1.53
C ARG A 65 4.45 23.10 1.72
N VAL A 66 5.33 22.70 2.64
CA VAL A 66 6.63 23.36 2.89
C VAL A 66 7.52 23.33 1.64
N HIS A 67 7.47 22.25 0.87
CA HIS A 67 8.20 22.12 -0.40
C HIS A 67 7.49 22.77 -1.59
N SER A 68 6.49 23.65 -1.36
CA SER A 68 5.71 24.31 -2.42
C SER A 68 4.97 23.35 -3.37
N LEU A 69 4.50 22.21 -2.83
CA LEU A 69 3.70 21.21 -3.53
C LEU A 69 2.29 21.08 -2.92
N PRO A 70 1.49 22.17 -2.82
CA PRO A 70 0.20 22.15 -2.13
C PRO A 70 -0.81 21.18 -2.79
N GLU A 71 -0.80 21.08 -4.12
CA GLU A 71 -1.68 20.18 -4.87
C GLU A 71 -1.48 18.72 -4.47
N ARG A 72 -0.23 18.30 -4.18
CA ARG A 72 0.07 16.94 -3.72
C ARG A 72 -0.43 16.69 -2.30
N ALA A 73 -0.36 17.71 -1.45
CA ALA A 73 -0.89 17.63 -0.10
C ALA A 73 -2.41 17.45 -0.12
N GLU A 74 -3.10 18.26 -0.91
CA GLU A 74 -4.56 18.20 -1.06
C GLU A 74 -5.00 16.87 -1.67
N TRP A 75 -4.30 16.41 -2.70
CA TRP A 75 -4.63 15.13 -3.34
C TRP A 75 -4.37 13.94 -2.42
N LEU A 76 -3.26 13.95 -1.67
CA LEU A 76 -2.98 12.92 -0.65
C LEU A 76 -4.09 12.89 0.40
N GLU A 77 -4.47 14.05 0.95
CA GLU A 77 -5.52 14.16 1.97
C GLU A 77 -6.87 13.68 1.44
N LYS A 78 -7.21 14.04 0.19
CA LYS A 78 -8.42 13.57 -0.49
C LYS A 78 -8.41 12.05 -0.68
N CYS A 79 -7.37 11.49 -1.28
CA CYS A 79 -7.29 10.04 -1.55
C CYS A 79 -7.30 9.22 -0.27
N VAL A 80 -6.60 9.67 0.79
CA VAL A 80 -6.65 9.01 2.09
C VAL A 80 -8.05 9.10 2.70
N GLY A 81 -8.68 10.28 2.64
CA GLY A 81 -10.03 10.49 3.14
C GLY A 81 -11.07 9.63 2.42
N ASP A 82 -10.97 9.48 1.10
CA ASP A 82 -11.87 8.66 0.30
C ASP A 82 -11.58 7.16 0.50
N PHE A 83 -10.31 6.76 0.59
CA PHE A 83 -9.92 5.38 0.89
C PHE A 83 -10.46 4.90 2.24
N LEU A 84 -10.41 5.73 3.28
CA LEU A 84 -10.92 5.39 4.61
C LEU A 84 -12.45 5.24 4.69
N LYS A 85 -13.19 5.70 3.67
CA LYS A 85 -14.65 5.54 3.56
C LYS A 85 -15.04 4.29 2.79
N LEU A 86 -14.11 3.63 2.10
CA LEU A 86 -14.39 2.40 1.38
C LEU A 86 -14.62 1.27 2.37
N SER A 87 -15.62 0.44 2.11
CA SER A 87 -15.75 -0.83 2.82
C SER A 87 -14.87 -1.86 2.11
N LEU A 88 -13.68 -2.10 2.64
CA LEU A 88 -12.70 -3.04 2.06
C LEU A 88 -12.94 -4.47 2.53
N PHE A 89 -13.57 -4.66 3.69
CA PHE A 89 -13.74 -5.97 4.30
C PHE A 89 -15.12 -6.08 4.97
N GLU A 90 -15.80 -7.20 4.80
CA GLU A 90 -17.15 -7.45 5.35
C GLU A 90 -17.25 -7.44 6.90
N SER A 91 -16.18 -7.09 7.65
CA SER A 91 -16.08 -7.26 9.10
C SER A 91 -15.54 -6.04 9.85
N PHE A 92 -15.98 -5.88 11.12
CA PHE A 92 -15.79 -4.75 12.05
C PHE A 92 -14.34 -4.21 12.24
N SER A 93 -13.29 -4.88 11.76
CA SER A 93 -11.89 -4.42 11.87
C SER A 93 -11.41 -3.61 10.65
N GLU A 94 -12.34 -3.14 9.81
CA GLU A 94 -12.00 -2.41 8.57
C GLU A 94 -10.98 -1.31 8.81
N SER A 95 -11.16 -0.50 9.86
CA SER A 95 -10.25 0.62 10.16
C SER A 95 -8.79 0.17 10.33
N GLU A 96 -8.52 -0.93 11.04
CA GLU A 96 -7.14 -1.40 11.26
C GLU A 96 -6.48 -1.88 9.95
N ASN A 97 -7.24 -2.54 9.09
CA ASN A 97 -6.75 -2.99 7.79
C ASN A 97 -6.47 -1.82 6.85
N HIS A 98 -7.30 -0.77 6.85
CA HIS A 98 -7.02 0.45 6.08
C HIS A 98 -5.69 1.08 6.51
N TYR A 99 -5.48 1.27 7.81
CA TYR A 99 -4.23 1.85 8.31
C TYR A 99 -3.03 0.94 8.09
N ALA A 100 -3.21 -0.39 8.04
CA ALA A 100 -2.15 -1.32 7.67
C ALA A 100 -1.69 -1.13 6.23
N ILE A 101 -2.63 -1.00 5.29
CA ILE A 101 -2.33 -0.73 3.87
C ILE A 101 -1.63 0.63 3.74
N LEU A 102 -2.16 1.68 4.40
CA LEU A 102 -1.54 3.01 4.37
C LEU A 102 -0.12 3.00 4.96
N SER A 103 0.10 2.27 6.07
CA SER A 103 1.43 2.13 6.65
C SER A 103 2.38 1.39 5.72
N PHE A 104 1.92 0.36 5.02
CA PHE A 104 2.72 -0.37 4.04
C PHE A 104 3.15 0.53 2.88
N LEU A 105 2.22 1.30 2.30
CA LEU A 105 2.51 2.26 1.23
C LEU A 105 3.50 3.34 1.70
N LEU A 106 3.37 3.83 2.92
CA LEU A 106 4.34 4.77 3.51
C LEU A 106 5.74 4.15 3.63
N CYS A 107 5.86 2.88 4.04
CA CYS A 107 7.15 2.19 4.12
C CYS A 107 7.82 2.00 2.76
N LEU A 108 7.02 1.85 1.68
CA LEU A 108 7.53 1.74 0.32
C LEU A 108 7.85 3.09 -0.34
N SER A 109 7.31 4.19 0.19
CA SER A 109 7.52 5.51 -0.39
C SER A 109 8.98 5.96 -0.25
N GLN A 110 9.73 6.00 -1.36
CA GLN A 110 11.06 6.62 -1.41
C GLN A 110 10.92 8.09 -1.77
N SER A 111 11.51 8.97 -0.95
CA SER A 111 11.68 10.42 -1.20
C SER A 111 10.46 11.10 -1.86
N PRO A 112 9.32 11.22 -1.13
CA PRO A 112 8.06 11.70 -1.71
C PRO A 112 8.13 13.13 -2.27
N THR A 113 9.11 13.92 -1.85
CA THR A 113 9.36 15.30 -2.31
C THR A 113 10.20 15.42 -3.59
N SER A 114 10.90 14.36 -4.01
CA SER A 114 11.92 14.46 -5.06
C SER A 114 11.42 14.07 -6.45
N HIS A 115 10.27 13.39 -6.56
CA HIS A 115 9.71 13.01 -7.85
C HIS A 115 8.98 14.19 -8.49
N THR A 116 9.36 14.57 -9.72
CA THR A 116 8.80 15.72 -10.45
C THR A 116 7.52 15.37 -11.22
N SER A 117 7.26 14.09 -11.46
CA SER A 117 6.11 13.58 -12.22
C SER A 117 4.88 13.34 -11.35
N PHE A 118 4.31 14.40 -10.80
CA PHE A 118 2.94 14.36 -10.26
C PHE A 118 1.98 14.94 -11.28
N THR A 119 0.99 14.14 -11.66
CA THR A 119 -0.13 14.57 -12.48
C THR A 119 -1.40 14.23 -11.72
N VAL A 120 -2.21 15.24 -11.43
CA VAL A 120 -3.56 15.02 -10.88
C VAL A 120 -4.36 14.27 -11.96
N PRO A 121 -4.92 13.08 -11.66
CA PRO A 121 -5.80 12.41 -12.60
C PRO A 121 -6.97 13.33 -12.95
N GLN A 122 -7.12 13.65 -14.23
CA GLN A 122 -8.28 14.42 -14.70
C GLN A 122 -9.54 13.57 -14.51
N PRO A 123 -10.67 14.16 -14.06
CA PRO A 123 -11.94 13.46 -14.09
C PRO A 123 -12.28 13.05 -15.53
N ASP A 124 -12.85 11.86 -15.71
CA ASP A 124 -13.24 11.36 -17.04
C ASP A 124 -14.10 12.42 -17.76
N PRO A 125 -13.83 12.69 -19.06
CA PRO A 125 -14.62 13.65 -19.81
C PRO A 125 -16.09 13.22 -19.80
N PRO A 126 -17.04 14.16 -19.65
CA PRO A 126 -18.46 13.85 -19.64
C PRO A 126 -18.85 13.12 -20.94
N PRO A 127 -19.74 12.12 -20.87
CA PRO A 127 -20.18 11.39 -22.06
C PRO A 127 -20.77 12.38 -23.06
N LEU A 128 -20.32 12.27 -24.31
CA LEU A 128 -20.80 13.11 -25.41
C LEU A 128 -22.33 13.00 -25.50
N PRO A 129 -23.04 14.13 -25.72
CA PRO A 129 -24.48 14.09 -25.89
C PRO A 129 -24.83 13.21 -27.12
N PRO A 130 -25.95 12.47 -27.05
CA PRO A 130 -26.40 11.68 -28.19
C PRO A 130 -26.71 12.61 -29.39
N ALA A 131 -26.28 12.18 -30.58
CA ALA A 131 -26.47 12.87 -31.85
C ALA A 131 -27.95 12.93 -32.29
#